data_AF-A0A4S2LWD0-F1
#
_entry.id   AF-A0A4S2LWD0-F1
#
_cell.length_a   1.000
_cell.length_b   1.000
_cell.length_c   1.000
_cell.angle_alpha   90.00
_cell.angle_beta   90.00
_cell.angle_gamma   90.00
#
_symmetry.space_group_name_H-M   'P 1'
#
loop_
_entity.id
_entity.type
_entity.pdbx_description
1 polymer ?
#
loop_
_entity_poly.entity_id
_entity_poly.type
_entity_poly.pdbx_seq_one_letter_code
_entity_poly.pdbx_strand_id
1 'polypeptide(L)'
;MVDTLLNNEGIALHNKLRERHGCGPLSYDSSLARSAQLWAEELATTKCMRHSDMATYGENLAYRCIEGRGPFGADEATKSWYDQGSIHDFGEGFTYETGYFSQLVWRDSKLVGFGRATSSDGTASYIVAHYSPKGNIRGRFQENVPYASRPITHSSLQELRPPGANSRPLSTLSSKELKEMEKQEKKLREKQEKERKELEKRMKKELKEREKLEKKERRKSKS
;
A
#
# COMPACT_ATOMS: atom_id res chain seq x y z
N MET A 1 13.55 -11.54 4.68
CA MET A 1 12.50 -12.15 3.82
C MET A 1 11.33 -11.19 3.76
N VAL A 2 10.69 -10.99 2.61
CA VAL A 2 9.56 -10.06 2.47
C VAL A 2 8.31 -10.61 3.18
N ASP A 3 7.69 -9.81 4.04
CA ASP A 3 6.46 -10.16 4.75
C ASP A 3 5.23 -10.04 3.82
N THR A 4 4.61 -11.17 3.51
CA THR A 4 3.44 -11.24 2.62
C THR A 4 2.17 -10.70 3.27
N LEU A 5 1.99 -10.87 4.58
CA LEU A 5 0.81 -10.35 5.29
C LEU A 5 0.87 -8.83 5.35
N LEU A 6 2.03 -8.28 5.67
CA LEU A 6 2.28 -6.83 5.65
C LEU A 6 1.92 -6.22 4.29
N ASN A 7 2.37 -6.83 3.19
CA ASN A 7 2.10 -6.32 1.85
C ASN A 7 0.62 -6.41 1.49
N ASN A 8 -0.04 -7.53 1.80
CA ASN A 8 -1.47 -7.69 1.53
C ASN A 8 -2.32 -6.65 2.29
N GLU A 9 -2.03 -6.45 3.58
CA GLU A 9 -2.73 -5.48 4.42
C GLU A 9 -2.45 -4.03 3.98
N GLY A 10 -1.17 -3.69 3.77
CA GLY A 10 -0.77 -2.34 3.33
C GLY A 10 -1.44 -1.94 2.03
N ILE A 11 -1.40 -2.80 1.01
CA ILE A 11 -2.04 -2.52 -0.28
C ILE A 11 -3.56 -2.35 -0.12
N ALA A 12 -4.21 -3.23 0.66
CA ALA A 12 -5.65 -3.16 0.88
C ALA A 12 -6.06 -1.85 1.56
N LEU A 13 -5.32 -1.40 2.57
CA LEU A 13 -5.58 -0.15 3.28
C LEU A 13 -5.31 1.07 2.40
N HIS A 14 -4.17 1.10 1.69
CA HIS A 14 -3.85 2.16 0.74
C HIS A 14 -4.93 2.29 -0.33
N ASN A 15 -5.41 1.19 -0.88
CA ASN A 15 -6.42 1.22 -1.95
C ASN A 15 -7.78 1.74 -1.45
N LYS A 16 -8.19 1.39 -0.23
CA LYS A 16 -9.38 1.97 0.40
C LYS A 16 -9.25 3.49 0.58
N LEU A 17 -8.08 3.95 1.03
CA LEU A 17 -7.83 5.37 1.23
C LEU A 17 -7.78 6.10 -0.11
N ARG A 18 -7.07 5.56 -1.11
CA ARG A 18 -6.98 6.12 -2.46
C ARG A 18 -8.33 6.21 -3.15
N GLU A 19 -9.23 5.25 -2.94
CA GLU A 19 -10.59 5.30 -3.44
C GLU A 19 -11.36 6.53 -2.90
N ARG A 20 -11.17 6.91 -1.63
CA ARG A 20 -11.78 8.14 -1.07
C ARG A 20 -11.35 9.41 -1.81
N HIS A 21 -10.19 9.38 -2.44
CA HIS A 21 -9.60 10.47 -3.20
C HIS A 21 -9.89 10.36 -4.72
N GLY A 22 -10.61 9.32 -5.16
CA GLY A 22 -10.82 9.05 -6.59
C GLY A 22 -9.54 8.58 -7.32
N CYS A 23 -8.51 8.16 -6.58
CA CYS A 23 -7.27 7.65 -7.14
C CYS A 23 -7.41 6.17 -7.50
N GLY A 24 -6.79 5.77 -8.61
CA GLY A 24 -6.74 4.35 -9.00
C GLY A 24 -5.96 3.48 -8.00
N PRO A 25 -6.26 2.18 -7.91
CA PRO A 25 -5.61 1.28 -6.96
C PRO A 25 -4.13 1.06 -7.29
N LEU A 26 -3.32 0.88 -6.26
CA LEU A 26 -1.96 0.37 -6.33
C LEU A 26 -1.96 -1.15 -6.45
N SER A 27 -0.98 -1.67 -7.19
CA SER A 27 -0.70 -3.10 -7.31
C SER A 27 0.61 -3.45 -6.61
N TYR A 28 0.70 -4.68 -6.11
CA TYR A 28 1.92 -5.22 -5.52
C TYR A 28 3.05 -5.29 -6.57
N ASP A 29 4.25 -4.85 -6.20
CA ASP A 29 5.47 -5.11 -6.95
C ASP A 29 6.53 -5.77 -6.05
N SER A 30 7.01 -6.94 -6.48
CA SER A 30 7.96 -7.73 -5.71
C SER A 30 9.35 -7.10 -5.61
N SER A 31 9.75 -6.29 -6.61
CA SER A 31 11.04 -5.63 -6.60
C SER A 31 11.04 -4.46 -5.62
N LEU A 32 9.96 -3.67 -5.60
CA LEU A 32 9.73 -2.63 -4.59
C LEU A 32 9.64 -3.22 -3.19
N ALA A 33 8.95 -4.35 -3.00
CA ALA A 33 8.83 -4.97 -1.68
C ALA A 33 10.18 -5.49 -1.17
N ARG A 34 11.01 -6.05 -2.06
CA ARG A 34 12.39 -6.45 -1.71
C ARG A 34 13.26 -5.25 -1.37
N SER A 35 13.17 -4.18 -2.15
CA SER A 35 13.88 -2.92 -1.89
C SER A 35 13.49 -2.30 -0.55
N ALA A 36 12.18 -2.21 -0.28
CA ALA A 36 11.65 -1.72 0.99
C ALA A 36 12.08 -2.60 2.17
N GLN A 37 12.15 -3.91 1.98
CA GLN A 37 12.61 -4.85 3.01
C GLN A 37 14.10 -4.62 3.36
N LEU A 38 14.96 -4.49 2.34
CA LEU A 38 16.38 -4.19 2.55
C LEU A 38 16.56 -2.84 3.27
N TRP A 39 15.77 -1.84 2.91
CA TRP A 39 15.83 -0.55 3.58
C TRP A 39 15.33 -0.63 5.03
N ALA A 40 14.25 -1.36 5.30
CA ALA A 40 13.79 -1.57 6.66
C ALA A 40 14.87 -2.24 7.53
N GLU A 41 15.59 -3.22 6.98
CA GLU A 41 16.71 -3.90 7.65
C GLU A 41 17.88 -2.95 7.95
N GLU A 42 18.20 -2.03 7.03
CA GLU A 42 19.18 -0.95 7.24
C GLU A 42 18.76 0.00 8.37
N LEU A 43 17.50 0.44 8.38
CA LEU A 43 16.96 1.30 9.45
C LEU A 43 16.97 0.58 10.80
N ALA A 44 16.66 -0.71 10.83
CA ALA A 44 16.69 -1.52 12.04
C ALA A 44 18.11 -1.73 12.58
N THR A 45 19.09 -1.83 11.68
CA THR A 45 20.51 -2.00 12.03
C THR A 45 21.10 -0.71 12.57
N THR A 46 20.86 0.41 11.88
CA THR A 46 21.40 1.73 12.24
C THR A 46 20.59 2.44 13.31
N LYS A 47 19.33 2.01 13.52
CA LYS A 47 18.32 2.67 14.37
C LYS A 47 18.09 4.15 14.02
N CYS A 48 18.34 4.53 12.77
CA CYS A 48 18.25 5.90 12.30
C CYS A 48 17.12 6.03 11.28
N MET A 49 16.10 6.85 11.57
CA MET A 49 15.03 7.14 10.62
C MET A 49 15.50 8.12 9.55
N ARG A 50 15.91 7.59 8.40
CA ARG A 50 16.35 8.37 7.25
C ARG A 50 15.82 7.79 5.94
N HIS A 51 15.60 8.67 4.97
CA HIS A 51 15.23 8.26 3.62
C HIS A 51 16.37 7.54 2.91
N SER A 52 16.04 6.60 2.02
CA SER A 52 17.03 5.97 1.14
C SER A 52 17.57 6.94 0.12
N ASP A 53 18.81 6.73 -0.32
CA ASP A 53 19.48 7.58 -1.30
C ASP A 53 18.97 7.38 -2.74
N MET A 54 17.93 6.57 -2.91
CA MET A 54 17.38 6.16 -4.20
C MET A 54 16.31 7.13 -4.69
N ALA A 55 16.59 7.82 -5.79
CA ALA A 55 15.69 8.81 -6.36
C ALA A 55 14.61 8.23 -7.32
N THR A 56 14.59 6.92 -7.56
CA THR A 56 13.79 6.27 -8.61
C THR A 56 12.38 5.86 -8.17
N TYR A 57 12.15 5.74 -6.87
CA TYR A 57 10.84 5.41 -6.28
C TYR A 57 10.42 6.46 -5.25
N GLY A 58 9.13 6.47 -4.93
CA GLY A 58 8.61 7.19 -3.78
C GLY A 58 8.85 6.39 -2.50
N GLU A 59 8.93 7.04 -1.35
CA GLU A 59 9.22 6.35 -0.08
C GLU A 59 8.44 6.93 1.09
N ASN A 60 7.78 6.07 1.86
CA ASN A 60 7.26 6.40 3.17
C ASN A 60 7.92 5.51 4.23
N LEU A 61 8.22 6.11 5.39
CA LEU A 61 8.86 5.43 6.51
C LEU A 61 7.98 5.55 7.75
N ALA A 62 7.92 4.50 8.55
CA ALA A 62 7.29 4.51 9.86
C ALA A 62 8.15 3.70 10.84
N TYR A 63 8.16 4.11 12.11
CA TYR A 63 8.80 3.34 13.16
C TYR A 63 7.98 3.37 14.44
N ARG A 64 8.22 2.40 15.31
CA ARG A 64 7.64 2.34 16.66
C ARG A 64 8.53 1.58 17.62
N CYS A 65 8.62 2.06 18.87
CA CYS A 65 9.24 1.33 19.97
C CYS A 65 8.34 0.16 20.43
N ILE A 66 8.93 -1.03 20.58
CA ILE A 66 8.29 -2.29 20.97
C ILE A 66 8.40 -2.45 22.50
N GLU A 67 7.79 -1.55 23.27
CA GLU A 67 7.77 -1.62 24.74
C GLU A 67 6.61 -2.52 25.22
N GLY A 68 6.72 -3.83 25.00
CA GLY A 68 5.65 -4.78 25.35
C GLY A 68 4.36 -4.61 24.52
N ARG A 69 4.42 -3.81 23.44
CA ARG A 69 3.33 -3.65 22.48
C ARG A 69 3.32 -4.82 21.49
N GLY A 70 2.15 -5.10 20.92
CA GLY A 70 1.96 -6.12 19.89
C GLY A 70 2.76 -5.83 18.60
N PRO A 71 2.61 -6.65 17.54
CA PRO A 71 3.33 -6.45 16.28
C PRO A 71 3.02 -5.08 15.67
N PHE A 72 4.02 -4.44 15.07
CA PHE A 72 3.84 -3.20 14.32
C PHE A 72 3.39 -3.55 12.91
N GLY A 73 2.17 -3.13 12.58
CA GLY A 73 1.44 -3.55 11.38
C GLY A 73 1.36 -2.47 10.31
N ALA A 74 0.91 -2.90 9.12
CA ALA A 74 0.65 -1.99 8.02
C ALA A 74 -0.47 -0.99 8.37
N ASP A 75 -1.40 -1.35 9.23
CA ASP A 75 -2.51 -0.49 9.66
C ASP A 75 -2.03 0.76 10.40
N GLU A 76 -1.13 0.61 11.36
CA GLU A 76 -0.58 1.73 12.11
C GLU A 76 0.33 2.62 11.27
N ALA A 77 1.19 2.02 10.43
CA ALA A 77 2.05 2.79 9.52
C ALA A 77 1.22 3.58 8.50
N THR A 78 0.24 2.93 7.87
CA THR A 78 -0.66 3.57 6.91
C THR A 78 -1.49 4.67 7.56
N LYS A 79 -1.93 4.46 8.81
CA LYS A 79 -2.65 5.48 9.58
C LYS A 79 -1.82 6.74 9.75
N SER A 80 -0.59 6.56 10.24
CA SER A 80 0.32 7.65 10.51
C SER A 80 0.58 8.49 9.26
N TRP A 81 0.79 7.83 8.12
CA TRP A 81 0.99 8.52 6.84
C TRP A 81 -0.27 9.26 6.37
N TYR A 82 -1.44 8.63 6.45
CA TYR A 82 -2.67 9.23 5.95
C TYR A 82 -3.19 10.38 6.82
N ASP A 83 -3.03 10.30 8.14
CA ASP A 83 -3.48 11.32 9.09
C ASP A 83 -2.83 12.69 8.85
N GLN A 84 -1.64 12.74 8.20
CA GLN A 84 -1.02 14.00 7.77
C GLN A 84 -1.91 14.80 6.80
N GLY A 85 -2.84 14.14 6.09
CA GLY A 85 -3.80 14.82 5.21
C GLY A 85 -4.75 15.76 5.96
N SER A 86 -4.88 15.64 7.29
CA SER A 86 -5.68 16.57 8.10
C SER A 86 -5.10 17.99 8.15
N ILE A 87 -3.79 18.13 7.94
CA ILE A 87 -3.06 19.41 7.93
C ILE A 87 -2.49 19.76 6.55
N HIS A 88 -2.82 18.99 5.52
CA HIS A 88 -2.33 19.21 4.16
C HIS A 88 -3.06 20.38 3.50
N ASP A 89 -2.28 21.39 3.07
CA ASP A 89 -2.79 22.46 2.23
C ASP A 89 -2.74 22.06 0.75
N PHE A 90 -3.91 21.84 0.16
CA PHE A 90 -4.07 21.43 -1.23
C PHE A 90 -3.75 22.54 -2.25
N GLY A 91 -3.55 23.79 -1.77
CA GLY A 91 -3.02 24.89 -2.58
C GLY A 91 -1.49 24.94 -2.63
N GLU A 92 -0.81 24.22 -1.73
CA GLU A 92 0.65 24.22 -1.63
C GLU A 92 1.30 23.01 -2.29
N GLY A 93 2.62 23.10 -2.48
CA GLY A 93 3.44 22.03 -3.00
C GLY A 93 3.83 21.00 -1.93
N PHE A 94 5.01 20.42 -2.08
CA PHE A 94 5.56 19.49 -1.09
C PHE A 94 5.85 20.20 0.25
N THR A 95 5.42 19.58 1.35
CA THR A 95 5.88 19.89 2.71
C THR A 95 6.38 18.62 3.39
N TYR A 96 7.34 18.75 4.31
CA TYR A 96 7.91 17.59 5.01
C TYR A 96 6.88 16.93 5.94
N GLU A 97 5.95 17.71 6.46
CA GLU A 97 4.91 17.30 7.39
C GLU A 97 3.81 16.47 6.73
N THR A 98 3.62 16.62 5.41
CA THR A 98 2.52 15.97 4.67
C THR A 98 2.94 15.12 3.48
N GLY A 99 4.26 14.99 3.27
CA GLY A 99 4.85 14.25 2.18
C GLY A 99 4.46 12.76 2.14
N TYR A 100 4.18 12.13 3.29
CA TYR A 100 3.75 10.73 3.32
C TYR A 100 2.29 10.57 2.89
N PHE A 101 1.42 11.50 3.30
CA PHE A 101 0.04 11.55 2.83
C PHE A 101 0.00 11.73 1.31
N SER A 102 0.67 12.77 0.79
CA SER A 102 0.64 13.09 -0.65
C SER A 102 1.20 11.94 -1.49
N GLN A 103 2.24 11.25 -1.03
CA GLN A 103 2.76 10.05 -1.71
C GLN A 103 1.76 8.88 -1.71
N LEU A 104 1.07 8.64 -0.58
CA LEU A 104 0.08 7.56 -0.45
C LEU A 104 -1.08 7.76 -1.44
N VAL A 105 -1.60 8.99 -1.53
CA VAL A 105 -2.72 9.32 -2.42
C VAL A 105 -2.28 9.78 -3.82
N TRP A 106 -0.99 9.73 -4.14
CA TRP A 106 -0.47 10.21 -5.42
C TRP A 106 -1.10 9.46 -6.61
N ARG A 107 -1.89 10.16 -7.42
CA ARG A 107 -2.73 9.55 -8.47
C ARG A 107 -1.94 8.75 -9.50
N ASP A 108 -0.76 9.22 -9.87
CA ASP A 108 0.06 8.59 -10.90
C ASP A 108 0.84 7.38 -10.39
N SER A 109 1.03 7.21 -9.07
CA SER A 109 1.63 6.00 -8.50
C SER A 109 0.75 4.79 -8.80
N LYS A 110 1.35 3.69 -9.29
CA LYS A 110 0.64 2.47 -9.72
C LYS A 110 1.07 1.22 -8.96
N LEU A 111 2.31 1.19 -8.51
CA LEU A 111 2.95 0.04 -7.87
C LEU A 111 3.40 0.42 -6.46
N VAL A 112 3.34 -0.56 -5.55
CA VAL A 112 3.85 -0.41 -4.20
C VAL A 112 4.42 -1.73 -3.68
N GLY A 113 5.41 -1.65 -2.80
CA GLY A 113 5.89 -2.77 -2.03
C GLY A 113 6.33 -2.33 -0.63
N PHE A 114 6.14 -3.22 0.35
CA PHE A 114 6.38 -2.95 1.76
C PHE A 114 7.46 -3.87 2.33
N GLY A 115 8.23 -3.33 3.26
CA GLY A 115 9.23 -4.05 4.05
C GLY A 115 9.08 -3.75 5.53
N ARG A 116 9.43 -4.73 6.38
CA ARG A 116 9.47 -4.54 7.84
C ARG A 116 10.69 -5.22 8.42
N ALA A 117 11.34 -4.54 9.36
CA ALA A 117 12.38 -5.13 10.18
C ALA A 117 12.25 -4.68 11.64
N THR A 118 12.78 -5.49 12.53
CA THR A 118 12.89 -5.19 13.95
C THR A 118 14.37 -5.11 14.29
N SER A 119 14.75 -4.13 15.10
CA SER A 119 16.13 -3.97 15.56
C SER A 119 16.62 -5.21 16.29
N SER A 120 17.93 -5.47 16.27
CA SER A 120 18.53 -6.67 16.84
C SER A 120 18.30 -6.85 18.35
N ASP A 121 18.13 -5.74 19.07
CA ASP A 121 17.76 -5.72 20.50
C ASP A 121 16.25 -5.85 20.74
N GLY A 122 15.44 -5.97 19.69
CA GLY A 122 13.99 -6.13 19.79
C GLY A 122 13.23 -4.89 20.23
N THR A 123 13.87 -3.72 20.33
CA THR A 123 13.27 -2.51 20.93
C THR A 123 12.53 -1.63 19.93
N ALA A 124 12.78 -1.76 18.64
CA ALA A 124 12.17 -0.92 17.60
C ALA A 124 11.78 -1.72 16.36
N SER A 125 10.63 -1.39 15.77
CA SER A 125 10.19 -1.91 14.47
C SER A 125 10.06 -0.79 13.46
N TYR A 126 10.47 -1.07 12.22
CA TYR A 126 10.52 -0.14 11.10
C TYR A 126 9.71 -0.70 9.95
N ILE A 127 8.85 0.12 9.34
CA ILE A 127 8.09 -0.22 8.14
C ILE A 127 8.45 0.79 7.06
N VAL A 128 8.73 0.27 5.86
CA VAL A 128 9.06 1.05 4.66
C VAL A 128 8.05 0.70 3.58
N ALA A 129 7.57 1.70 2.84
CA ALA A 129 6.81 1.52 1.62
C ALA A 129 7.51 2.23 0.45
N HIS A 130 7.75 1.51 -0.64
CA HIS A 130 8.28 2.06 -1.89
C HIS A 130 7.21 2.11 -2.97
N TYR A 131 7.17 3.20 -3.73
CA TYR A 131 6.12 3.46 -4.74
C TYR A 131 6.71 3.70 -6.12
N SER A 132 6.01 3.26 -7.17
CA SER A 132 6.39 3.56 -8.55
C SER A 132 5.18 3.83 -9.46
N PRO A 133 5.19 4.85 -10.32
CA PRO A 133 6.14 5.98 -10.34
C PRO A 133 6.18 6.73 -9.01
N LYS A 134 7.28 7.45 -8.74
CA LYS A 134 7.40 8.22 -7.50
C LYS A 134 6.42 9.39 -7.48
N GLY A 135 5.95 9.71 -6.27
CA GLY A 135 5.14 10.89 -6.01
C GLY A 135 5.97 12.10 -5.62
N ASN A 136 5.29 13.09 -5.05
CA ASN A 136 5.89 14.32 -4.52
C ASN A 136 6.74 15.09 -5.53
N ILE A 137 6.38 15.03 -6.80
CA ILE A 137 7.06 15.77 -7.86
C ILE A 137 6.60 17.23 -7.83
N ARG A 138 7.55 18.16 -7.67
CA ARG A 138 7.28 19.60 -7.66
C ARG A 138 6.53 20.02 -8.93
N GLY A 139 5.47 20.82 -8.77
CA GLY A 139 4.62 21.28 -9.87
C GLY A 139 3.56 20.28 -10.34
N ARG A 140 3.48 19.09 -9.72
CA ARG A 140 2.51 18.04 -10.10
C ARG A 140 1.52 17.71 -8.96
N PHE A 141 1.45 18.52 -7.90
CA PHE A 141 0.61 18.27 -6.73
C PHE A 141 -0.89 18.45 -7.03
N GLN A 142 -1.26 19.56 -7.66
CA GLN A 142 -2.67 19.87 -7.98
C GLN A 142 -3.35 18.77 -8.81
N GLU A 143 -2.60 18.15 -9.71
CA GLU A 143 -3.08 16.97 -10.42
C GLU A 143 -3.02 15.73 -9.50
N ASN A 144 -1.91 15.43 -8.82
CA ASN A 144 -1.75 14.12 -8.19
C ASN A 144 -2.32 13.95 -6.78
N VAL A 145 -2.72 15.02 -6.09
CA VAL A 145 -3.24 14.98 -4.72
C VAL A 145 -4.67 15.51 -4.69
N PRO A 146 -5.66 14.75 -5.20
CA PRO A 146 -7.05 15.18 -5.20
C PRO A 146 -7.64 15.24 -3.78
N TYR A 147 -8.65 16.08 -3.59
CA TYR A 147 -9.39 16.14 -2.33
C TYR A 147 -10.07 14.82 -1.99
N ALA A 148 -10.16 14.52 -0.70
CA ALA A 148 -10.98 13.41 -0.22
C ALA A 148 -12.47 13.73 -0.40
N SER A 149 -13.29 12.71 -0.69
CA SER A 149 -14.76 12.85 -0.75
C SER A 149 -15.40 13.18 0.61
N ARG A 150 -14.67 12.97 1.72
CA ARG A 150 -15.06 13.28 3.10
C ARG A 150 -13.86 13.81 3.88
N PRO A 151 -14.05 14.69 4.87
CA PRO A 151 -12.96 15.22 5.69
C PRO A 151 -12.03 14.13 6.24
N ILE A 152 -10.73 14.44 6.30
CA ILE A 152 -9.72 13.56 6.89
C ILE A 152 -9.68 13.85 8.39
N THR A 153 -10.14 12.91 9.20
CA THR A 153 -10.07 12.96 10.67
C THR A 153 -9.09 11.91 11.17
N HIS A 154 -8.60 12.04 12.42
CA HIS A 154 -7.80 10.99 13.10
C HIS A 154 -8.49 9.62 13.18
N SER A 155 -9.80 9.54 12.92
CA SER A 155 -10.61 8.31 12.90
C SER A 155 -10.68 7.66 11.51
N SER A 156 -10.05 8.26 10.48
CA SER A 156 -10.24 7.86 9.08
C SER A 156 -9.98 6.38 8.79
N LEU A 157 -9.05 5.71 9.49
CA LEU A 157 -8.84 4.26 9.36
C LEU A 157 -9.69 3.41 10.31
N GLN A 158 -10.17 3.95 11.43
CA GLN A 158 -11.13 3.25 12.30
C GLN A 158 -12.48 3.09 11.58
N GLU A 159 -12.88 4.09 10.79
CA GLU A 159 -14.10 4.06 9.96
C GLU A 159 -14.00 3.14 8.72
N LEU A 160 -12.78 2.78 8.29
CA LEU A 160 -12.53 1.91 7.13
C LEU A 160 -12.40 0.42 7.50
N ARG A 161 -12.47 0.11 8.79
CA ARG A 161 -12.68 -1.25 9.29
C ARG A 161 -14.17 -1.61 9.13
N PRO A 162 -14.50 -2.85 8.72
CA PRO A 162 -15.89 -3.27 8.61
C PRO A 162 -16.62 -3.08 9.96
N PRO A 163 -17.90 -2.68 9.94
CA PRO A 163 -18.67 -2.46 11.16
C PRO A 163 -18.74 -3.77 11.96
N GLY A 164 -18.06 -3.81 13.11
CA GLY A 164 -17.84 -5.00 13.93
C GLY A 164 -16.45 -5.08 14.56
N ALA A 165 -15.46 -4.33 14.05
CA ALA A 165 -14.08 -4.34 14.56
C ALA A 165 -13.73 -3.06 15.34
N ASN A 166 -14.49 -2.74 16.40
CA ASN A 166 -14.10 -1.70 17.35
C ASN A 166 -13.21 -2.29 18.47
N SER A 167 -11.96 -1.85 18.47
CA SER A 167 -11.08 -1.69 19.65
C SER A 167 -10.88 -2.90 20.59
N ARG A 168 -10.38 -4.04 20.09
CA ARG A 168 -9.64 -5.01 20.93
C ARG A 168 -8.41 -5.55 20.19
N PRO A 169 -7.23 -5.63 20.84
CA PRO A 169 -6.06 -6.31 20.29
C PRO A 169 -6.39 -7.77 19.92
N LEU A 170 -5.80 -8.32 18.86
CA LEU A 170 -5.98 -9.73 18.44
C LEU A 170 -5.71 -10.74 19.57
N SER A 171 -4.91 -10.36 20.57
CA SER A 171 -4.63 -11.16 21.78
C SER A 171 -5.81 -11.28 22.75
N THR A 172 -6.93 -10.59 22.54
CA THR A 172 -8.14 -10.63 23.39
C THR A 172 -9.39 -11.14 22.68
N LEU A 173 -9.25 -11.61 21.43
CA LEU A 173 -10.35 -12.23 20.68
C LEU A 173 -10.65 -13.62 21.25
N SER A 174 -11.94 -13.93 21.43
CA SER A 174 -12.32 -15.29 21.80
C SER A 174 -12.00 -16.26 20.65
N SER A 175 -11.74 -17.53 20.98
CA SER A 175 -11.48 -18.57 19.97
C SER A 175 -12.58 -18.71 18.93
N LYS A 176 -13.80 -18.23 19.22
CA LYS A 176 -14.93 -18.23 18.29
C LYS A 176 -14.82 -17.12 17.25
N GLU A 177 -14.34 -15.94 17.64
CA GLU A 177 -14.17 -14.78 16.76
C GLU A 177 -12.98 -14.97 15.81
N LEU A 178 -11.86 -15.51 16.32
CA LEU A 178 -10.70 -15.86 15.48
C LEU A 178 -11.08 -16.83 14.36
N LYS A 179 -11.85 -17.87 14.68
CA LYS A 179 -12.34 -18.84 13.69
C LYS A 179 -13.26 -18.22 12.65
N GLU A 180 -14.12 -17.28 13.04
CA GLU A 180 -15.01 -16.60 12.10
C GLU A 180 -14.24 -15.63 11.20
N MET A 181 -13.23 -14.94 11.73
CA MET A 181 -12.33 -14.10 10.94
C MET A 181 -11.51 -14.93 9.94
N GLU A 182 -10.89 -16.03 10.36
CA GLU A 182 -10.17 -16.95 9.48
C GLU A 182 -11.07 -17.46 8.35
N LYS A 183 -12.33 -17.76 8.67
CA LYS A 183 -13.34 -18.19 7.69
C LYS A 183 -13.71 -17.07 6.72
N GLN A 184 -13.83 -15.83 7.18
CA GLN A 184 -14.10 -14.66 6.32
C GLN A 184 -12.90 -14.34 5.42
N GLU A 185 -11.67 -14.40 5.94
CA GLU A 185 -10.46 -14.23 5.15
C GLU A 185 -10.30 -15.31 4.11
N LYS A 186 -10.55 -16.57 4.46
CA LYS A 186 -10.51 -17.69 3.51
C LYS A 186 -11.50 -17.47 2.37
N LYS A 187 -12.73 -17.06 2.67
CA LYS A 187 -13.74 -16.72 1.65
C LYS A 187 -13.29 -15.55 0.76
N LEU A 188 -12.67 -14.52 1.34
CA LEU A 188 -12.16 -13.38 0.58
C LEU A 188 -11.02 -13.80 -0.35
N ARG A 189 -10.07 -14.62 0.13
CA ARG A 189 -8.97 -15.17 -0.67
C ARG A 189 -9.49 -16.02 -1.83
N GLU A 190 -10.48 -16.88 -1.58
CA GLU A 190 -11.13 -17.69 -2.62
C GLU A 190 -11.82 -16.82 -3.67
N LYS A 191 -12.51 -15.75 -3.23
CA LYS A 191 -13.14 -14.78 -4.14
C LYS A 191 -12.11 -14.05 -5.00
N GLN A 192 -11.06 -13.52 -4.40
CA GLN A 192 -9.97 -12.82 -5.10
C GLN A 192 -9.23 -13.74 -6.07
N GLU A 193 -9.01 -15.01 -5.70
CA GLU A 193 -8.41 -16.00 -6.60
C GLU A 193 -9.30 -16.31 -7.80
N LYS A 194 -10.62 -16.40 -7.60
CA LYS A 194 -11.57 -16.60 -8.69
C LYS A 194 -11.56 -15.40 -9.66
N GLU A 195 -11.63 -14.19 -9.13
CA GLU A 195 -11.56 -12.95 -9.93
C GLU A 195 -10.23 -12.87 -10.70
N ARG A 196 -9.11 -13.22 -10.07
CA ARG A 196 -7.78 -13.28 -10.71
C ARG A 196 -7.77 -14.28 -11.88
N LYS A 197 -8.31 -15.48 -11.68
CA LYS A 197 -8.39 -16.51 -12.73
C LYS A 197 -9.30 -16.09 -13.89
N GLU A 198 -10.39 -15.40 -13.60
CA GLU A 198 -11.28 -14.85 -14.63
C GLU A 198 -10.61 -13.74 -15.44
N LEU A 199 -9.90 -12.83 -14.76
CA LEU A 199 -9.12 -11.78 -15.41
C LEU A 199 -8.01 -12.38 -16.29
N GLU A 200 -7.29 -13.39 -15.81
CA GLU A 200 -6.24 -14.06 -16.58
C GLU A 200 -6.80 -14.74 -17.84
N LYS A 201 -7.96 -15.40 -17.73
CA LYS A 201 -8.66 -15.99 -18.88
C LYS A 201 -9.06 -14.92 -19.90
N ARG A 202 -9.56 -13.77 -19.43
CA ARG A 202 -9.93 -12.65 -20.30
C ARG A 202 -8.72 -12.08 -21.04
N MET A 203 -7.61 -11.84 -20.34
CA MET A 203 -6.37 -11.37 -20.96
C MET A 203 -5.82 -12.36 -21.99
N LYS A 204 -5.83 -13.66 -21.69
CA LYS A 204 -5.41 -14.69 -22.67
C LYS A 204 -6.29 -14.71 -23.92
N LYS A 205 -7.59 -14.46 -23.77
CA LYS A 205 -8.51 -14.36 -24.91
C LYS A 205 -8.20 -13.12 -25.77
N GLU A 206 -8.02 -11.97 -25.12
CA GLU A 206 -7.68 -10.71 -25.80
C GLU A 206 -6.32 -10.79 -26.52
N LEU A 207 -5.32 -11.44 -25.92
CA LEU A 207 -4.02 -11.67 -26.57
C LEU A 207 -4.15 -12.52 -27.83
N LYS A 208 -4.91 -13.62 -27.78
CA LYS A 208 -5.17 -14.47 -28.95
C LYS A 208 -5.93 -13.73 -30.06
N GLU A 209 -6.85 -12.84 -29.70
CA GLU A 209 -7.58 -12.01 -30.68
C GLU A 209 -6.64 -11.00 -31.35
N ARG A 210 -5.75 -10.35 -30.58
CA ARG A 210 -4.72 -9.46 -31.12
C ARG A 210 -3.76 -10.17 -32.07
N GLU A 211 -3.23 -11.33 -31.68
CA GLU A 211 -2.34 -12.13 -32.54
C GLU A 211 -3.01 -12.55 -33.85
N LYS A 212 -4.31 -12.87 -33.82
CA LYS A 212 -5.08 -13.19 -35.04
C LYS A 212 -5.23 -11.97 -35.95
N LEU A 213 -5.46 -10.80 -35.36
CA LEU A 213 -5.59 -9.54 -36.11
C LEU A 213 -4.26 -9.19 -36.79
N GLU A 214 -3.15 -9.24 -36.04
CA GLU A 214 -1.80 -8.98 -36.57
C GLU A 214 -1.42 -9.95 -37.70
N LYS A 215 -1.75 -11.25 -37.57
CA LYS A 215 -1.53 -12.24 -38.65
C LYS A 215 -2.37 -11.93 -39.89
N LYS A 216 -3.60 -11.42 -39.72
CA LYS A 216 -4.48 -11.03 -40.83
C LYS A 216 -3.94 -9.79 -41.55
N GLU A 217 -3.45 -8.80 -40.80
CA GLU A 217 -2.83 -7.59 -41.35
C GLU A 217 -1.54 -7.91 -42.12
N ARG A 218 -0.65 -8.75 -41.55
CA ARG A 218 0.57 -9.22 -42.24
C ARG A 218 0.31 -10.00 -43.52
N ARG A 219 -0.85 -10.67 -43.64
CA ARG A 219 -1.25 -11.36 -44.88
C ARG A 219 -1.77 -10.37 -45.92
N LYS A 220 -2.49 -9.32 -45.49
CA LYS A 220 -2.97 -8.25 -46.36
C LYS A 220 -1.84 -7.37 -46.89
N SER A 221 -0.77 -7.16 -46.13
CA SER A 221 0.38 -6.36 -46.55
C SER A 221 1.35 -7.11 -47.48
N LYS A 222 1.13 -8.41 -47.72
CA LYS A 222 1.95 -9.28 -48.59
C LYS A 222 1.21 -9.69 -49.88
N SER A 223 -0.03 -9.22 -50.07
CA SER A 223 -0.84 -9.37 -51.27
C SER A 223 -0.97 -8.01 -51.95
#